data_AF-A0A661ZI02-F1
#
_entry.id   AF-A0A661ZI02-F1
#
_cell.length_a   1.000
_cell.length_b   1.000
_cell.length_c   1.000
_cell.angle_alpha   90.00
_cell.angle_beta   90.00
_cell.angle_gamma   90.00
#
_symmetry.space_group_name_H-M   'P 1'
#
loop_
_entity.id
_entity.type
_entity.pdbx_description
1 polymer ?
#
loop_
_entity_poly.entity_id
_entity_poly.type
_entity_poly.pdbx_seq_one_letter_code
_entity_poly.pdbx_strand_id
1 'polypeptide(L)'
;MEGVSQQKVRKVVIDAGHGGKDPGAVGKYSKEKDIALSIALKTGNYIQKNLPDVEVIYTRKTDIFVELHNRARIANDNEADLFISIHCNANNSSKP
;
A
#
# COMPACT_ATOMS: atom_id res chain seq x y z
N MET A 1 16.46 34.14 2.63
CA MET A 1 16.53 32.67 2.51
C MET A 1 15.30 32.13 3.20
N GLU A 2 14.26 31.80 2.45
CA GLU A 2 13.08 31.15 3.02
C GLU A 2 13.50 29.77 3.53
N GLY A 3 13.34 29.54 4.83
CA GLY A 3 13.65 28.27 5.44
C GLY A 3 12.72 27.21 4.87
N VAL A 4 13.27 26.10 4.40
CA VAL A 4 12.48 24.94 3.98
C VAL A 4 11.71 24.45 5.21
N SER A 5 10.41 24.75 5.26
CA SER A 5 9.52 24.15 6.25
C SER A 5 9.55 22.64 6.04
N GLN A 6 9.87 21.85 7.07
CA GLN A 6 9.71 20.39 7.00
C GLN A 6 8.25 20.09 6.63
N GLN A 7 8.05 19.56 5.42
CA GLN A 7 6.73 19.11 4.97
C GLN A 7 6.32 17.94 5.86
N LYS A 8 5.29 18.17 6.68
CA LYS A 8 4.75 17.15 7.59
C LYS A 8 3.77 16.30 6.79
N VAL A 9 3.98 14.99 6.76
CA VAL A 9 3.04 14.03 6.16
C VAL A 9 1.71 14.09 6.93
N ARG A 10 0.61 14.35 6.22
CA ARG A 10 -0.76 14.41 6.75
C ARG A 10 -1.69 13.39 6.11
N LYS A 11 -1.44 12.99 4.86
CA LYS A 11 -2.24 11.98 4.15
C LYS A 11 -1.34 10.89 3.56
N VAL A 12 -1.64 9.65 3.90
CA VAL A 12 -0.94 8.46 3.39
C VAL A 12 -1.93 7.57 2.68
N VAL A 13 -1.61 7.22 1.43
CA VAL A 13 -2.28 6.13 0.72
C VAL A 13 -1.47 4.85 0.87
N ILE A 14 -2.12 3.80 1.34
CA ILE A 14 -1.56 2.46 1.43
C ILE A 14 -2.20 1.59 0.36
N ASP A 15 -1.35 1.09 -0.54
CA ASP A 15 -1.72 0.20 -1.61
C ASP A 15 -1.38 -1.26 -1.26
N ALA A 16 -2.41 -2.08 -1.14
CA ALA A 16 -2.24 -3.52 -1.04
C ALA A 16 -2.11 -4.10 -2.46
N GLY A 17 -0.91 -4.57 -2.82
CA GLY A 17 -0.62 -5.16 -4.13
C GLY A 17 -1.63 -6.24 -4.55
N HIS A 18 -1.86 -6.37 -5.87
CA HIS A 18 -2.74 -7.39 -6.47
C HIS A 18 -4.19 -7.35 -5.93
N GLY A 19 -4.91 -8.48 -5.92
CA GLY A 19 -6.25 -8.62 -5.35
C GLY A 19 -7.28 -9.22 -6.31
N GLY A 20 -8.33 -9.85 -5.77
CA GLY A 20 -9.39 -10.48 -6.55
C GLY A 20 -8.84 -11.52 -7.52
N LYS A 21 -9.00 -11.26 -8.82
CA LYS A 21 -8.55 -12.11 -9.94
C LYS A 21 -7.03 -12.21 -10.08
N ASP A 22 -6.28 -11.27 -9.50
CA ASP A 22 -4.82 -11.25 -9.56
C ASP A 22 -4.26 -11.75 -8.21
N PRO A 23 -3.64 -12.95 -8.16
CA PRO A 23 -3.06 -13.48 -6.93
C PRO A 23 -1.70 -12.85 -6.57
N GLY A 24 -1.02 -12.19 -7.51
CA GLY A 24 0.41 -11.89 -7.42
C GLY A 24 1.26 -13.15 -7.37
N ALA A 25 2.43 -13.06 -6.73
CA ALA A 25 3.29 -14.21 -6.49
C ALA A 25 2.56 -15.31 -5.70
N VAL A 26 2.72 -16.56 -6.16
CA VAL A 26 2.11 -17.74 -5.54
C VAL A 26 3.22 -18.58 -4.91
N GLY A 27 3.20 -18.66 -3.58
CA GLY A 27 4.05 -19.57 -2.81
C GLY A 27 3.41 -20.94 -2.64
N LYS A 28 4.11 -21.84 -1.95
CA LYS A 28 3.62 -23.20 -1.69
C LYS A 28 2.28 -23.25 -0.92
N TYR A 29 2.05 -22.26 -0.05
CA TYR A 29 0.87 -22.18 0.81
C TYR A 29 0.26 -20.77 0.92
N SER A 30 0.75 -19.82 0.11
CA SER A 30 0.40 -18.41 0.23
C SER A 30 0.24 -17.75 -1.13
N LYS A 31 -0.55 -16.68 -1.14
CA LYS A 31 -0.66 -15.76 -2.29
C LYS A 31 -0.27 -14.37 -1.82
N GLU A 32 0.49 -13.67 -2.63
CA GLU A 32 0.94 -12.31 -2.36
C GLU A 32 -0.24 -11.38 -2.03
N LYS A 33 -1.36 -11.48 -2.77
CA LYS A 33 -2.54 -10.64 -2.52
C LYS A 33 -3.06 -10.70 -1.08
N ASP A 34 -2.95 -11.87 -0.44
CA ASP A 34 -3.48 -12.11 0.91
C ASP A 34 -2.50 -11.55 1.95
N ILE A 35 -1.20 -11.78 1.74
CA ILE A 35 -0.14 -11.24 2.60
C ILE A 35 -0.11 -9.72 2.52
N ALA A 36 -0.10 -9.16 1.31
CA ALA A 36 -0.08 -7.72 1.06
C ALA A 36 -1.28 -7.03 1.72
N LEU A 37 -2.49 -7.60 1.62
CA LEU A 37 -3.67 -7.05 2.30
C LEU A 37 -3.52 -7.06 3.82
N SER A 38 -3.06 -8.18 4.39
CA SER A 38 -2.87 -8.33 5.82
C SER A 38 -1.85 -7.31 6.36
N ILE A 39 -0.74 -7.12 5.66
CA ILE A 39 0.29 -6.15 6.05
C ILE A 39 -0.24 -4.72 5.86
N ALA A 40 -0.90 -4.40 4.75
CA ALA A 40 -1.46 -3.07 4.51
C ALA A 40 -2.41 -2.64 5.63
N LEU A 41 -3.36 -3.50 6.02
CA LEU A 41 -4.30 -3.21 7.11
C LEU A 41 -3.59 -3.03 8.46
N LYS A 42 -2.57 -3.85 8.76
CA LYS A 42 -1.76 -3.69 9.99
C LYS A 42 -0.97 -2.39 9.97
N THR A 43 -0.36 -2.03 8.84
CA THR A 43 0.39 -0.77 8.67
C THR A 43 -0.51 0.42 8.89
N GLY A 44 -1.68 0.47 8.24
CA GLY A 44 -2.58 1.60 8.40
C GLY A 44 -3.18 1.69 9.80
N ASN A 45 -3.54 0.56 10.44
CA ASN A 45 -3.95 0.55 11.85
C ASN A 45 -2.83 1.07 12.77
N TYR A 46 -1.57 0.72 12.50
CA TYR A 46 -0.42 1.19 13.27
C TYR A 46 -0.23 2.71 13.10
N ILE A 47 -0.35 3.23 11.88
CA ILE A 47 -0.29 4.68 11.62
C ILE A 47 -1.42 5.39 12.37
N GLN A 48 -2.67 4.95 12.21
CA GLN A 48 -3.82 5.58 12.87
C GLN A 48 -3.70 5.59 14.40
N LYS A 49 -3.12 4.53 14.99
CA LYS A 49 -2.91 4.44 16.45
C LYS A 49 -1.83 5.39 16.97
N ASN A 50 -0.74 5.57 16.22
CA ASN A 50 0.45 6.27 16.72
C ASN A 50 0.59 7.70 16.16
N LEU A 51 -0.11 8.01 15.07
CA LEU A 51 -0.08 9.28 14.36
C LEU A 51 -1.53 9.73 14.10
N PRO A 52 -2.28 10.17 15.13
CA PRO A 52 -3.71 10.51 15.02
C PRO A 52 -3.99 11.67 14.05
N ASP A 53 -2.95 12.46 13.77
CA ASP A 53 -2.92 13.57 12.83
C ASP A 53 -2.79 13.16 11.35
N VAL A 54 -2.53 11.88 11.08
CA VAL A 54 -2.32 11.33 9.74
C VAL A 54 -3.55 10.57 9.28
N GLU A 55 -4.12 11.03 8.17
CA GLU A 55 -5.20 10.34 7.47
C GLU A 55 -4.63 9.15 6.68
N VAL A 56 -5.27 7.98 6.81
CA VAL A 56 -4.89 6.76 6.10
C VAL A 56 -6.00 6.35 5.14
N ILE A 57 -5.63 6.29 3.86
CA ILE A 57 -6.51 5.91 2.76
C ILE A 57 -5.96 4.62 2.16
N TYR A 58 -6.85 3.70 1.78
CA TYR A 58 -6.44 2.40 1.24
C TYR A 58 -6.89 2.28 -0.21
N THR A 59 -6.07 1.72 -1.10
CA THR A 59 -6.54 1.38 -2.46
C THR A 59 -7.56 0.24 -2.42
N ARG A 60 -7.39 -0.71 -1.49
CA ARG A 60 -8.38 -1.76 -1.15
C ARG A 60 -8.26 -2.16 0.32
N LYS A 61 -9.40 -2.52 0.93
CA LYS A 61 -9.48 -3.08 2.29
C LYS A 61 -9.98 -4.53 2.32
N THR A 62 -10.30 -5.08 1.15
CA THR A 62 -10.82 -6.43 0.93
C THR A 62 -10.13 -7.07 -0.27
N ASP A 63 -10.42 -8.34 -0.53
CA ASP A 63 -9.88 -9.07 -1.68
C ASP A 63 -10.60 -8.69 -2.99
N ILE A 64 -10.29 -7.50 -3.50
CA ILE A 64 -10.79 -6.99 -4.79
C ILE A 64 -9.61 -6.61 -5.68
N PHE A 65 -9.81 -6.71 -7.00
CA PHE A 65 -8.82 -6.25 -7.96
C PHE A 65 -8.94 -4.75 -8.18
N VAL A 66 -7.83 -4.02 -8.04
CA VAL A 66 -7.73 -2.60 -8.37
C VAL A 66 -6.73 -2.45 -9.51
N GLU A 67 -7.20 -1.88 -10.63
CA GLU A 67 -6.38 -1.60 -11.81
C GLU A 67 -5.19 -0.68 -11.45
N LEU A 68 -4.02 -0.91 -12.05
CA LEU A 68 -2.78 -0.22 -11.69
C LEU A 68 -2.91 1.32 -11.76
N HIS A 69 -3.55 1.82 -12.82
CA HIS A 69 -3.78 3.26 -12.98
C HIS A 69 -4.74 3.84 -11.94
N ASN A 70 -5.71 3.05 -11.46
CA ASN A 70 -6.64 3.48 -10.42
C ASN A 70 -5.95 3.60 -9.06
N ARG A 71 -4.93 2.78 -8.78
CA ARG A 71 -4.14 2.88 -7.54
C ARG A 71 -3.44 4.24 -7.44
N ALA A 72 -2.77 4.66 -8.51
CA ALA A 72 -2.12 5.96 -8.60
C ALA A 72 -3.15 7.11 -8.61
N ARG A 73 -4.28 6.94 -9.32
CA ARG A 73 -5.37 7.92 -9.32
C ARG A 73 -5.91 8.17 -7.91
N ILE A 74 -6.13 7.13 -7.10
CA ILE A 74 -6.57 7.28 -5.71
C ILE A 74 -5.60 8.17 -4.91
N ALA A 75 -4.29 8.01 -5.11
CA ALA A 75 -3.28 8.86 -4.45
C ALA A 75 -3.37 10.31 -4.89
N ASN A 76 -3.45 10.55 -6.21
CA ASN A 76 -3.50 11.89 -6.78
C ASN A 76 -4.80 12.62 -6.41
N ASP A 77 -5.96 11.95 -6.54
CA ASP A 77 -7.27 12.53 -6.27
C ASP A 77 -7.47 12.89 -4.79
N ASN A 78 -6.74 12.22 -3.89
CA ASN A 78 -6.76 12.53 -2.45
C ASN A 78 -5.63 13.47 -2.01
N GLU A 79 -4.78 13.90 -2.94
CA GLU A 79 -3.61 14.75 -2.67
C GLU A 79 -2.71 14.13 -1.59
N ALA A 80 -2.41 12.84 -1.71
CA ALA A 80 -1.61 12.12 -0.73
C ALA A 80 -0.16 12.64 -0.71
N ASP A 81 0.37 12.90 0.48
CA ASP A 81 1.78 13.29 0.67
C ASP A 81 2.72 12.09 0.47
N LEU A 82 2.20 10.89 0.73
CA LEU A 82 2.95 9.63 0.64
C LEU A 82 2.07 8.50 0.10
N PHE A 83 2.62 7.76 -0.85
CA PHE A 83 2.05 6.52 -1.35
C PHE A 83 2.95 5.34 -0.98
N ILE A 84 2.40 4.35 -0.28
CA ILE A 84 3.11 3.15 0.15
C ILE A 84 2.47 1.94 -0.54
N SER A 85 3.18 1.33 -1.49
CA SER A 85 2.73 0.07 -2.10
C SER A 85 3.44 -1.12 -1.47
N ILE A 86 2.67 -2.13 -1.10
CA ILE A 86 3.14 -3.32 -0.39
C ILE A 86 2.98 -4.54 -1.30
N HIS A 87 4.12 -5.18 -1.58
CA HIS A 87 4.25 -6.34 -2.43
C HIS A 87 5.16 -7.40 -1.78
N CYS A 88 4.99 -8.65 -2.19
CA CYS A 88 5.86 -9.77 -1.84
C CYS A 88 6.44 -10.32 -3.14
N ASN A 89 7.61 -9.81 -3.51
CA ASN A 89 8.25 -10.17 -4.77
C ASN A 89 8.59 -11.67 -4.83
N ALA A 90 8.75 -12.19 -6.05
CA ALA A 90 9.20 -13.56 -6.28
C ALA A 90 10.25 -13.60 -7.40
N ASN A 91 11.19 -14.53 -7.28
CA ASN A 91 12.17 -14.83 -8.31
C ASN A 91 12.25 -16.35 -8.47
N ASN A 92 12.22 -16.84 -9.70
CA ASN A 92 12.34 -18.25 -10.02
C ASN A 92 13.81 -18.72 -9.99
N SER A 93 14.77 -17.80 -9.96
CA SER A 93 16.18 -18.14 -9.82
C SER A 93 16.46 -18.68 -8.42
N SER A 94 17.03 -19.88 -8.35
CA SER A 94 17.67 -20.40 -7.13
C SER A 94 19.08 -19.85 -6.92
N LYS A 95 19.58 -19.04 -7.86
CA LYS A 95 20.89 -18.39 -7.81
C LYS A 95 20.74 -16.92 -7.41
N PRO A 96 21.57 -16.42 -6.48
CA PRO A 96 21.57 -15.02 -6.07
C PRO A 96 21.91 -14.08 -7.23
#